data_AF-X0ZXK4-F1
#
_entry.id   AF-X0ZXK4-F1
#
_cell.length_a   1.000
_cell.length_b   1.000
_cell.length_c   1.000
_cell.angle_alpha   90.00
_cell.angle_beta   90.00
_cell.angle_gamma   90.00
#
_symmetry.space_group_name_H-M   'P 1'
#
loop_
_entity.id
_entity.type
_entity.pdbx_description
1 polymer ?
#
loop_
_entity_poly.entity_id
_entity_poly.type
_entity_poly.pdbx_seq_one_letter_code
_entity_poly.pdbx_strand_id
1 'polypeptide(L)'
;MKAVNRLGYWGVGAFAVVAWLATFLWLREAPLFVPHQGIHSILAADSLSNGRGFEVVPGLPYAKFGPLYPILLALLARAGLGVTGAVYLLNCATFAASFFGLYLLCRILSLRAAWGAVAFFALWAPNYYLLRAARPDALMICMSLFALAGMVHYS
;
A
#
# COMPACT_ATOMS: atom_id res chain seq x y z
N MET A 1 16.06 7.93 -34.46
CA MET A 1 14.69 7.65 -33.96
C MET A 1 14.59 6.98 -32.58
N LYS A 2 15.70 6.61 -31.89
CA LYS A 2 15.65 5.95 -30.55
C LYS A 2 15.52 6.91 -29.34
N ALA A 3 15.81 8.20 -29.50
CA ALA A 3 15.84 9.17 -28.39
C ALA A 3 14.44 9.71 -28.01
N VAL A 4 13.55 9.89 -28.99
CA VAL A 4 12.20 10.45 -28.78
C VAL A 4 11.31 9.51 -27.96
N ASN A 5 11.45 8.19 -28.13
CA ASN A 5 10.70 7.22 -27.34
C ASN A 5 11.08 7.22 -25.85
N ARG A 6 12.36 7.48 -25.50
CA ARG A 6 12.77 7.48 -24.09
C ARG A 6 12.13 8.63 -23.32
N LEU A 7 12.12 9.85 -23.88
CA LEU A 7 11.52 11.04 -23.25
C LEU A 7 10.02 10.89 -22.96
N GLY A 8 9.27 10.25 -23.87
CA GLY A 8 7.84 9.98 -23.65
C GLY A 8 7.58 9.01 -22.50
N TYR A 9 8.39 7.95 -22.36
CA TYR A 9 8.25 6.98 -21.26
C TYR A 9 8.59 7.58 -19.89
N TRP A 10 9.60 8.44 -19.81
CA TRP A 10 9.94 9.16 -18.58
C TRP A 10 8.88 10.20 -18.21
N GLY A 11 8.33 10.92 -19.20
CA GLY A 11 7.29 11.92 -18.98
C GLY A 11 5.99 11.36 -18.39
N VAL A 12 5.55 10.19 -18.88
CA VAL A 12 4.34 9.51 -18.37
C VAL A 12 4.55 9.00 -16.94
N GLY A 13 5.74 8.43 -16.64
CA GLY A 13 6.09 8.02 -15.28
C GLY A 13 6.16 9.22 -14.32
N ALA A 14 6.77 10.32 -14.73
CA ALA A 14 6.87 11.53 -13.92
C ALA A 14 5.50 12.16 -13.63
N PHE A 15 4.60 12.22 -14.63
CA PHE A 15 3.24 12.72 -14.43
C PHE A 15 2.47 11.87 -13.41
N ALA A 16 2.56 10.53 -13.49
CA ALA A 16 1.92 9.64 -12.55
C ALA A 16 2.43 9.81 -11.11
N VAL A 17 3.74 9.99 -10.93
CA VAL A 17 4.33 10.26 -9.62
C VAL A 17 3.86 11.61 -9.06
N VAL A 18 3.81 12.65 -9.91
CA VAL A 18 3.32 13.98 -9.50
C VAL A 18 1.83 13.96 -9.15
N ALA A 19 1.00 13.30 -9.96
CA ALA A 19 -0.43 13.13 -9.67
C ALA A 19 -0.64 12.37 -8.36
N TRP A 20 0.12 11.30 -8.13
CA TRP A 20 0.09 10.55 -6.87
C TRP A 20 0.52 11.42 -5.67
N LEU A 21 1.61 12.19 -5.80
CA LEU A 21 2.07 13.11 -4.75
C LEU A 21 1.03 14.19 -4.44
N ALA A 22 0.35 14.73 -5.47
CA ALA A 22 -0.71 15.71 -5.29
C ALA A 22 -1.91 15.09 -4.54
N THR A 23 -2.34 13.88 -4.93
CA THR A 23 -3.41 13.16 -4.21
C THR A 23 -2.99 12.78 -2.79
N PHE A 24 -1.73 12.41 -2.57
CA PHE A 24 -1.16 12.17 -1.26
C PHE A 24 -1.29 13.41 -0.37
N LEU A 25 -0.78 14.56 -0.83
CA LEU A 25 -0.82 15.80 -0.07
C LEU A 25 -2.26 16.26 0.22
N TRP A 26 -3.16 16.14 -0.76
CA TRP A 26 -4.57 16.48 -0.57
C TRP A 26 -5.25 15.56 0.46
N LEU A 27 -4.99 14.26 0.38
CA LEU A 27 -5.54 13.29 1.33
C LEU A 27 -4.85 13.34 2.69
N ARG A 28 -3.78 14.10 2.88
CA ARG A 28 -3.08 14.22 4.18
C ARG A 28 -4.00 14.78 5.27
N GLU A 29 -4.88 15.69 4.92
CA GLU A 29 -5.77 16.39 5.86
C GLU A 29 -7.15 15.73 5.97
N ALA A 30 -7.43 14.74 5.14
CA ALA A 30 -8.72 14.07 5.13
C ALA A 30 -8.93 13.14 6.34
N PRO A 31 -10.17 13.03 6.85
CA PRO A 31 -10.47 12.16 7.99
C PRO A 31 -10.22 10.69 7.67
N LEU A 32 -9.85 9.91 8.70
CA LEU A 32 -9.70 8.46 8.55
C LEU A 32 -11.06 7.82 8.33
N PHE A 33 -11.19 6.99 7.29
CA PHE A 33 -12.37 6.14 7.15
C PHE A 33 -12.09 4.80 7.82
N VAL A 34 -12.84 4.46 8.87
CA VAL A 34 -12.64 3.17 9.57
C VAL A 34 -13.82 2.25 9.27
N PRO A 35 -13.73 1.42 8.22
CA PRO A 35 -14.74 0.40 7.98
C PRO A 35 -14.70 -0.60 9.14
N HIS A 36 -15.82 -1.29 9.39
CA HIS A 36 -15.93 -2.25 10.50
C HIS A 36 -14.81 -3.32 10.50
N GLN A 37 -14.33 -3.72 9.32
CA GLN A 37 -13.19 -4.63 9.16
C GLN A 37 -11.87 -4.03 9.67
N GLY A 38 -11.69 -2.72 9.53
CA GLY A 38 -10.48 -2.01 9.96
C GLY A 38 -10.34 -1.81 11.45
N ILE A 39 -11.47 -1.71 12.14
CA ILE A 39 -11.51 -1.62 13.61
C ILE A 39 -10.78 -2.83 14.22
N HIS A 40 -11.00 -4.04 13.70
CA HIS A 40 -10.39 -5.24 14.25
C HIS A 40 -8.86 -5.23 14.11
N SER A 41 -8.34 -4.72 12.99
CA SER A 41 -6.90 -4.62 12.76
C SER A 41 -6.25 -3.54 13.63
N ILE A 42 -6.93 -2.42 13.85
CA ILE A 42 -6.46 -1.36 14.75
C ILE A 42 -6.41 -1.88 16.20
N LEU A 43 -7.47 -2.55 16.65
CA LEU A 43 -7.53 -3.10 18.00
C LEU A 43 -6.48 -4.21 18.22
N ALA A 44 -6.29 -5.08 17.23
CA ALA A 44 -5.22 -6.08 17.28
C ALA A 44 -3.84 -5.45 17.33
N ALA A 45 -3.61 -4.37 16.59
CA ALA A 45 -2.36 -3.62 16.62
C ALA A 45 -2.13 -2.94 17.99
N ASP A 46 -3.17 -2.38 18.61
CA ASP A 46 -3.10 -1.81 19.96
C ASP A 46 -2.84 -2.89 21.03
N SER A 47 -3.49 -4.04 20.92
CA SER A 47 -3.23 -5.16 21.82
C SER A 47 -1.78 -5.63 21.71
N LEU A 48 -1.26 -5.73 20.48
CA LEU A 48 0.11 -6.13 20.22
C LEU A 48 1.13 -5.08 20.70
N SER A 49 0.86 -3.78 20.50
CA SER A 49 1.76 -2.70 20.94
C SER A 49 1.87 -2.63 22.47
N ASN A 50 0.80 -3.00 23.17
CA ASN A 50 0.74 -3.09 24.63
C ASN A 50 1.20 -4.45 25.19
N GLY A 51 1.70 -5.36 24.36
CA GLY A 51 2.23 -6.66 24.80
C GLY A 51 1.17 -7.68 25.22
N ARG A 52 -0.11 -7.44 24.92
CA ARG A 52 -1.24 -8.34 25.25
C ARG A 52 -1.46 -9.45 24.22
N GLY A 53 -0.66 -9.48 23.15
CA GLY A 53 -0.75 -10.51 22.10
C GLY A 53 -1.72 -10.13 20.98
N PHE A 54 -2.12 -11.14 20.20
CA PHE A 54 -2.86 -10.98 18.94
C PHE A 54 -4.39 -11.02 19.14
N GLU A 55 -4.90 -10.06 19.90
CA GLU A 55 -6.31 -10.04 20.35
C GLU A 55 -7.03 -8.76 19.93
N VAL A 56 -8.32 -8.87 19.56
CA VAL A 56 -9.16 -7.70 19.22
C VAL A 56 -9.74 -7.05 20.47
N VAL A 57 -10.16 -7.87 21.43
CA VAL A 57 -10.55 -7.48 22.78
C VAL A 57 -10.03 -8.57 23.72
N PRO A 58 -9.89 -8.31 25.03
CA PRO A 58 -9.35 -9.30 25.95
C PRO A 58 -10.03 -10.66 25.82
N GLY A 59 -9.24 -11.69 25.50
CA GLY A 59 -9.72 -13.07 25.33
C GLY A 59 -10.36 -13.39 23.97
N LEU A 60 -10.46 -12.43 23.04
CA LEU A 60 -10.93 -12.66 21.68
C LEU A 60 -9.76 -12.59 20.68
N PRO A 61 -9.28 -13.73 20.15
CA PRO A 61 -8.18 -13.74 19.20
C PRO A 61 -8.56 -13.08 17.88
N TYR A 62 -7.59 -12.44 17.25
CA TYR A 62 -7.75 -11.90 15.90
C TYR A 62 -7.64 -13.01 14.85
N ALA A 63 -8.73 -13.23 14.09
CA ALA A 63 -8.81 -14.28 13.06
C ALA A 63 -9.41 -13.82 11.72
N LYS A 64 -9.60 -12.51 11.52
CA LYS A 64 -10.28 -11.99 10.31
C LYS A 64 -9.39 -11.92 9.06
N PHE A 65 -8.14 -11.48 9.22
CA PHE A 65 -7.17 -11.35 8.13
C PHE A 65 -5.80 -11.86 8.57
N GLY A 66 -4.83 -11.91 7.65
CA GLY A 66 -3.45 -12.24 7.99
C GLY A 66 -2.87 -11.25 9.03
N PRO A 67 -1.96 -11.72 9.91
CA PRO A 67 -1.45 -10.92 11.03
C PRO A 67 -0.52 -9.79 10.60
N LEU A 68 -0.04 -9.79 9.35
CA LEU A 68 1.00 -8.86 8.91
C LEU A 68 0.57 -7.39 9.03
N TYR A 69 -0.66 -7.06 8.61
CA TYR A 69 -1.14 -5.68 8.67
C TYR A 69 -1.20 -5.13 10.11
N PRO A 70 -1.85 -5.80 11.08
CA PRO A 70 -1.80 -5.39 12.48
C PRO A 70 -0.40 -5.41 13.11
N ILE A 71 0.50 -6.33 12.72
CA ILE A 71 1.92 -6.29 13.16
C ILE A 71 2.57 -4.97 12.73
N LEU A 72 2.46 -4.62 11.45
CA LEU A 72 3.07 -3.40 10.91
C LEU A 72 2.47 -2.14 11.55
N LEU A 73 1.15 -2.12 11.77
CA LEU A 73 0.49 -1.03 12.50
C LEU A 73 1.00 -0.92 13.95
N ALA A 74 1.19 -2.04 14.65
CA ALA A 74 1.71 -2.03 16.02
C ALA A 74 3.13 -1.48 16.09
N LEU A 75 3.99 -1.79 15.11
CA LEU A 75 5.33 -1.23 15.01
C LEU A 75 5.30 0.29 14.83
N LEU A 76 4.41 0.79 13.97
CA LEU A 76 4.23 2.23 13.79
C LEU A 76 3.66 2.92 15.04
N ALA A 77 2.71 2.27 15.72
CA ALA A 77 2.18 2.76 16.99
C ALA A 77 3.27 2.85 18.08
N ARG A 78 4.16 1.85 18.17
CA ARG A 78 5.31 1.86 19.08
C ARG A 78 6.34 2.94 18.73
N ALA A 79 6.41 3.35 17.47
CA ALA A 79 7.21 4.50 17.04
C ALA A 79 6.57 5.87 17.37
N GLY A 80 5.43 5.89 18.07
CA GLY A 80 4.76 7.11 18.51
C GLY A 80 3.80 7.71 17.48
N LEU A 81 3.51 7.01 16.38
CA LEU A 81 2.47 7.44 15.45
C LEU A 81 1.09 7.16 16.02
N GLY A 82 0.23 8.19 16.07
CA GLY A 82 -1.19 7.99 16.32
C GLY A 82 -1.82 7.08 15.26
N VAL A 83 -2.91 6.40 15.60
CA VAL A 83 -3.57 5.39 14.75
C VAL A 83 -3.81 5.89 13.32
N THR A 84 -4.35 7.11 13.16
CA THR A 84 -4.59 7.72 11.85
C THR A 84 -3.31 7.90 11.05
N GLY A 85 -2.24 8.37 11.71
CA GLY A 85 -0.94 8.55 11.07
C GLY A 85 -0.31 7.22 10.67
N ALA A 86 -0.39 6.20 11.53
CA ALA A 86 0.12 4.87 11.27
C ALA A 86 -0.59 4.19 10.08
N VAL A 87 -1.93 4.21 10.06
CA VAL A 87 -2.72 3.63 8.96
C VAL A 87 -2.42 4.33 7.65
N TYR A 88 -2.48 5.65 7.63
CA TYR A 88 -2.23 6.42 6.41
C TYR A 88 -0.81 6.19 5.89
N LEU A 89 0.20 6.26 6.76
CA LEU A 89 1.59 6.04 6.38
C LEU A 89 1.81 4.63 5.83
N LEU A 90 1.26 3.60 6.50
CA LEU A 90 1.39 2.21 6.07
C LEU A 90 0.72 1.98 4.71
N ASN A 91 -0.50 2.47 4.52
CA ASN A 91 -1.20 2.35 3.26
C ASN A 91 -0.47 3.10 2.13
N CYS A 92 0.04 4.31 2.41
CA CYS A 92 0.83 5.06 1.43
C CYS A 92 2.12 4.34 1.06
N ALA A 93 2.86 3.80 2.04
CA ALA A 93 4.11 3.09 1.81
C ALA A 93 3.88 1.80 1.00
N THR A 94 2.87 1.01 1.37
CA THR A 94 2.52 -0.24 0.67
C THR A 94 2.03 0.03 -0.74
N PHE A 95 1.24 1.09 -0.91
CA PHE A 95 0.77 1.50 -2.22
C PHE A 95 1.89 2.03 -3.12
N ALA A 96 2.82 2.85 -2.60
CA ALA A 96 4.01 3.26 -3.34
C ALA A 96 4.88 2.06 -3.73
N ALA A 97 5.07 1.11 -2.81
CA ALA A 97 5.79 -0.14 -3.08
C ALA A 97 5.09 -0.99 -4.15
N SER A 98 3.75 -0.94 -4.24
CA SER A 98 2.99 -1.62 -5.30
C SER A 98 3.29 -1.08 -6.70
N PHE A 99 3.59 0.22 -6.85
CA PHE A 99 4.05 0.78 -8.13
C PHE A 99 5.39 0.19 -8.56
N PHE A 100 6.31 0.05 -7.60
CA PHE A 100 7.59 -0.58 -7.86
C PHE A 100 7.43 -2.07 -8.19
N GLY A 101 6.59 -2.79 -7.45
CA GLY A 101 6.27 -4.20 -7.71
C GLY A 101 5.67 -4.41 -9.10
N LEU A 102 4.71 -3.57 -9.51
CA LEU A 102 4.12 -3.61 -10.84
C LEU A 102 5.15 -3.30 -11.93
N TYR A 103 5.97 -2.27 -11.71
CA TYR A 103 7.05 -1.95 -12.63
C TYR A 103 7.98 -3.16 -12.84
N LEU A 104 8.46 -3.74 -11.73
CA LEU A 104 9.35 -4.90 -11.74
C LEU A 104 8.72 -6.08 -12.48
N LEU A 105 7.45 -6.41 -12.18
CA LEU A 105 6.71 -7.47 -12.87
C LEU A 105 6.65 -7.23 -14.38
N CYS A 106 6.30 -6.00 -14.81
CA CYS A 106 6.29 -5.65 -16.23
C CYS A 106 7.67 -5.77 -16.88
N ARG A 107 8.76 -5.47 -16.14
CA ARG A 107 10.14 -5.62 -16.63
C ARG A 107 10.53 -7.08 -16.79
N ILE A 108 10.16 -7.94 -15.84
CA ILE A 108 10.40 -9.39 -15.90
C ILE A 108 9.67 -9.99 -17.12
N LEU A 109 8.42 -9.58 -17.35
CA LEU A 109 7.62 -9.98 -18.50
C LEU A 109 8.03 -9.32 -19.84
N SER A 110 9.11 -8.54 -19.86
CA SER A 110 9.60 -7.83 -21.06
C SER A 110 8.56 -6.93 -21.74
N LEU A 111 7.62 -6.36 -20.96
CA LEU A 111 6.61 -5.46 -21.48
C LEU A 111 7.21 -4.10 -21.85
N ARG A 112 7.03 -3.70 -23.12
CA ARG A 112 7.57 -2.44 -23.66
C ARG A 112 7.00 -1.18 -22.98
N ALA A 113 5.78 -1.27 -22.46
CA ALA A 113 5.06 -0.15 -21.86
C ALA A 113 4.94 -0.24 -20.32
N ALA A 114 5.97 -0.76 -19.62
CA ALA A 114 5.97 -0.89 -18.16
C ALA A 114 5.58 0.42 -17.43
N TRP A 115 6.15 1.56 -17.85
CA TRP A 115 5.79 2.87 -17.29
C TRP A 115 4.35 3.29 -17.58
N GLY A 116 3.80 2.89 -18.73
CA GLY A 116 2.39 3.13 -19.06
C GLY A 116 1.45 2.34 -18.17
N ALA A 117 1.78 1.07 -17.87
CA ALA A 117 1.02 0.24 -16.93
C ALA A 117 1.06 0.81 -15.51
N VAL A 118 2.24 1.24 -15.05
CA VAL A 118 2.41 1.89 -13.73
C VAL A 118 1.62 3.20 -13.68
N ALA A 119 1.68 4.03 -14.72
CA ALA A 119 0.94 5.27 -14.77
C ALA A 119 -0.58 5.06 -14.78
N PHE A 120 -1.06 4.09 -15.55
CA PHE A 120 -2.47 3.71 -15.55
C PHE A 120 -2.92 3.24 -14.17
N PHE A 121 -2.14 2.36 -13.54
CA PHE A 121 -2.43 1.87 -12.20
C PHE A 121 -2.38 3.01 -11.16
N ALA A 122 -1.42 3.93 -11.26
CA ALA A 122 -1.32 5.09 -10.39
C ALA A 122 -2.46 6.11 -10.55
N LEU A 123 -3.10 6.18 -11.72
CA LEU A 123 -4.29 7.00 -11.97
C LEU A 123 -5.58 6.31 -11.55
N TRP A 124 -5.65 4.98 -11.65
CA TRP A 124 -6.82 4.20 -11.27
C TRP A 124 -6.89 3.94 -9.76
N ALA A 125 -5.74 3.72 -9.14
CA ALA A 125 -5.66 3.27 -7.76
C ALA A 125 -5.60 4.37 -6.66
N PRO A 126 -5.56 5.71 -6.91
CA PRO A 126 -5.72 6.71 -5.87
C PRO A 126 -7.22 6.83 -5.52
N ASN A 127 -7.77 5.72 -5.06
CA ASN A 127 -9.08 5.68 -4.47
C ASN A 127 -8.90 6.11 -3.02
N TYR A 128 -9.62 7.15 -2.58
CA TYR A 128 -9.65 7.61 -1.18
C TYR A 128 -9.67 6.45 -0.18
N TYR A 129 -10.42 5.41 -0.56
CA TYR A 129 -10.56 4.16 0.15
C TYR A 129 -9.24 3.40 0.38
N LEU A 130 -8.37 3.26 -0.61
CA LEU A 130 -7.13 2.47 -0.48
C LEU A 130 -6.08 3.17 0.40
N LEU A 131 -6.10 4.51 0.46
CA LEU A 131 -5.11 5.29 1.20
C LEU A 131 -5.56 5.60 2.63
N ARG A 132 -6.85 5.92 2.84
CA ARG A 132 -7.39 6.36 4.13
C ARG A 132 -8.30 5.34 4.81
N ALA A 133 -8.64 4.21 4.18
CA ALA A 133 -9.32 3.15 4.91
C ALA A 133 -8.33 2.34 5.74
N ALA A 134 -8.65 2.07 7.01
CA ALA A 134 -7.87 1.15 7.83
C ALA A 134 -8.05 -0.31 7.35
N ARG A 135 -7.51 -0.67 6.18
CA ARG A 135 -7.70 -1.98 5.57
C ARG A 135 -6.38 -2.53 5.03
N PRO A 136 -6.22 -3.86 5.01
CA PRO A 136 -5.03 -4.49 4.47
C PRO A 136 -4.98 -4.49 2.94
N ASP A 137 -5.98 -3.94 2.24
CA ASP A 137 -6.13 -4.06 0.78
C ASP A 137 -4.90 -3.56 0.01
N ALA A 138 -4.36 -2.38 0.38
CA ALA A 138 -3.15 -1.83 -0.24
C ALA A 138 -1.92 -2.73 -0.01
N LEU A 139 -1.79 -3.28 1.20
CA LEU A 139 -0.74 -4.25 1.53
C LEU A 139 -0.91 -5.55 0.75
N MET A 140 -2.13 -6.06 0.58
CA MET A 140 -2.41 -7.28 -0.17
C MET A 140 -2.10 -7.12 -1.65
N ILE A 141 -2.45 -5.97 -2.26
CA ILE A 141 -2.10 -5.67 -3.65
C ILE A 141 -0.59 -5.63 -3.82
N CYS A 142 0.10 -4.93 -2.91
CA CYS A 142 1.56 -4.84 -2.90
C CYS A 142 2.21 -6.23 -2.84
N MET A 143 1.81 -7.05 -1.87
CA MET A 143 2.35 -8.40 -1.70
C MET A 143 2.04 -9.32 -2.89
N SER A 144 0.84 -9.22 -3.46
CA SER A 144 0.45 -10.00 -4.64
C SER A 144 1.35 -9.69 -5.85
N LEU A 145 1.67 -8.41 -6.06
CA LEU A 145 2.54 -7.99 -7.17
C LEU A 145 3.97 -8.51 -6.98
N PHE A 146 4.52 -8.43 -5.77
CA PHE A 146 5.85 -8.98 -5.49
C PHE A 146 5.87 -10.51 -5.56
N ALA A 147 4.83 -11.19 -5.08
CA ALA A 147 4.71 -12.63 -5.19
C ALA A 147 4.67 -13.08 -6.66
N LEU A 148 3.86 -12.44 -7.49
CA LEU A 148 3.80 -12.70 -8.93
C LEU A 148 5.14 -12.42 -9.62
N ALA A 149 5.78 -11.28 -9.31
CA ALA A 149 7.09 -10.96 -9.85
C ALA A 149 8.13 -12.03 -9.48
N GLY A 150 8.13 -12.50 -8.24
CA GLY A 150 8.99 -13.58 -7.78
C GLY A 150 8.70 -14.90 -8.51
N MET A 151 7.43 -15.30 -8.60
CA MET A 151 7.03 -16.54 -9.28
C MET A 151 7.48 -16.57 -10.74
N VAL A 152 7.29 -15.47 -11.47
CA VAL A 152 7.68 -15.38 -12.89
C VAL A 152 9.20 -15.30 -13.05
N HIS A 153 9.92 -14.70 -12.11
CA HIS A 153 11.38 -14.60 -12.20
C HIS A 153 12.08 -15.96 -12.01
N TYR A 154 11.50 -16.83 -11.18
CA TYR A 154 12.07 -18.14 -10.83
C TYR A 154 11.41 -19.32 -11.57
N SER A 155 10.44 -19.07 -12.44
CA SER A 155 9.86 -20.06 -13.36
C SER A 155 10.66 -20.17 -14.64
#